data_AF-A0A2V8BYJ9-F1
#
_entry.id   AF-A0A2V8BYJ9-F1
#
_cell.length_a   1.000
_cell.length_b   1.000
_cell.length_c   1.000
_cell.angle_alpha   90.00
_cell.angle_beta   90.00
_cell.angle_gamma   90.00
#
_symmetry.space_group_name_H-M   'P 1'
#
loop_
_entity.id
_entity.type
_entity.pdbx_description
1 polymer ?
#
loop_
_entity_poly.entity_id
_entity_poly.type
_entity_poly.pdbx_seq_one_letter_code
_entity_poly.pdbx_strand_id
1 'polypeptide(L)'
;NIRHVIWITADVHYAAAHHYDPSRASFTRFAPFWEFVAGPLHAGTFGPNALDRTFGPDVRFLAIPPGMKPNRPPSDGFQFFGLGRIDHRTRALTMQIRNRNGDTLFSIDLPAE
;
A
#
# COMPACT_ATOMS: atom_id res chain seq x y z
N ASN A 1 -7.36 -15.54 17.67
CA ASN A 1 -7.16 -15.29 16.24
C ASN A 1 -7.49 -13.82 15.99
N ILE A 2 -6.54 -13.01 15.50
CA ILE A 2 -6.79 -11.59 15.17
C ILE A 2 -7.28 -11.54 13.72
N ARG A 3 -8.38 -10.83 13.47
CA ARG A 3 -8.92 -10.60 12.13
C ARG A 3 -8.68 -9.14 11.74
N HIS A 4 -8.78 -8.85 10.45
CA HIS A 4 -8.70 -7.48 9.91
C HIS A 4 -7.35 -6.82 10.17
N VAL A 5 -6.27 -7.60 9.99
CA VAL A 5 -4.91 -7.09 10.13
C VAL A 5 -4.58 -6.22 8.92
N ILE A 6 -4.05 -5.03 9.20
CA ILE A 6 -3.62 -4.07 8.20
C ILE A 6 -2.22 -3.59 8.58
N TRP A 7 -1.33 -3.63 7.60
CA TRP A 7 0.03 -3.12 7.71
C TRP A 7 0.11 -1.75 7.07
N ILE A 8 0.70 -0.79 7.79
CA ILE A 8 0.96 0.56 7.30
C ILE A 8 2.46 0.73 7.20
N THR A 9 2.94 0.99 5.99
CA THR A 9 4.36 1.11 5.66
C THR A 9 4.60 2.52 5.09
N ALA A 10 5.54 3.29 5.66
CA ALA A 10 5.73 4.69 5.27
C ALA A 10 7.15 5.03 4.76
N ASP A 11 8.17 4.37 5.29
CA ASP A 11 9.58 4.72 5.05
C ASP A 11 10.03 4.50 3.59
N VAL A 12 9.51 3.48 2.92
CA VAL A 12 9.98 3.12 1.57
C VAL A 12 9.45 4.09 0.52
N HIS A 13 10.32 4.50 -0.39
CA HIS A 13 10.18 5.69 -1.25
C HIS A 13 9.25 5.53 -2.48
N TYR A 14 8.12 4.85 -2.31
CA TYR A 14 7.05 4.71 -3.29
C TYR A 14 5.72 4.48 -2.58
N ALA A 15 4.63 4.42 -3.35
CA ALA A 15 3.34 4.02 -2.81
C ALA A 15 2.77 2.82 -3.54
N ALA A 16 2.15 1.92 -2.78
CA ALA A 16 1.59 0.68 -3.28
C ALA A 16 0.51 0.15 -2.33
N ALA A 17 -0.39 -0.69 -2.85
CA ALA A 17 -1.32 -1.48 -2.06
C ALA A 17 -1.15 -2.96 -2.40
N HIS A 18 -0.86 -3.77 -1.40
CA HIS A 18 -0.63 -5.21 -1.56
C HIS A 18 -1.66 -5.99 -0.76
N HIS A 19 -2.14 -7.10 -1.33
CA HIS A 19 -2.94 -8.08 -0.61
C HIS A 19 -2.19 -9.40 -0.49
N TYR A 20 -2.06 -9.91 0.73
CA TYR A 20 -1.34 -11.13 1.04
C TYR A 20 -2.32 -12.23 1.41
N ASP A 21 -2.13 -13.43 0.87
CA ASP A 21 -3.06 -14.55 1.07
C ASP A 21 -2.33 -15.89 1.10
N PRO A 22 -2.63 -16.76 2.08
CA PRO A 22 -1.98 -18.05 2.22
C PRO A 22 -2.19 -18.98 1.01
N SER A 23 -3.25 -18.81 0.21
CA SER A 23 -3.47 -19.59 -1.01
C SER A 23 -2.42 -19.34 -2.11
N ARG A 24 -1.71 -18.21 -2.04
CA ARG A 24 -0.63 -17.83 -2.98
C ARG A 24 0.76 -17.98 -2.38
N ALA A 25 0.84 -18.24 -1.08
CA ALA A 25 2.03 -18.10 -0.26
C ALA A 25 2.84 -19.40 -0.11
N SER A 26 4.15 -19.27 0.09
CA SER A 26 5.00 -20.40 0.49
C SER A 26 4.86 -20.74 1.98
N PHE A 27 4.71 -19.73 2.83
CA PHE A 27 4.33 -19.91 4.24
C PHE A 27 2.83 -19.69 4.38
N THR A 28 2.06 -20.65 4.91
CA THR A 28 0.58 -20.61 4.83
C THR A 28 -0.12 -20.43 6.17
N ARG A 29 0.61 -20.39 7.29
CA ARG A 29 0.02 -20.30 8.64
C ARG A 29 -0.22 -18.85 9.06
N PHE A 30 -1.05 -18.12 8.31
CA PHE A 30 -1.47 -16.75 8.59
C PHE A 30 -2.86 -16.45 8.00
N ALA A 31 -3.56 -15.45 8.53
CA ALA A 31 -4.80 -14.95 7.94
C ALA A 31 -4.49 -13.92 6.84
N PRO A 32 -5.29 -13.83 5.75
CA PRO A 32 -5.10 -12.79 4.74
C PRO A 32 -5.04 -11.39 5.34
N PHE A 33 -4.21 -10.51 4.77
CA PHE A 33 -4.06 -9.14 5.24
C PHE A 33 -3.71 -8.18 4.11
N TRP A 34 -3.95 -6.90 4.37
CA TRP A 34 -3.56 -5.80 3.49
C TRP A 34 -2.32 -5.08 4.00
N GLU A 35 -1.50 -4.60 3.08
CA GLU A 35 -0.45 -3.63 3.33
C GLU A 35 -0.66 -2.40 2.46
N PHE A 36 -0.57 -1.22 3.09
CA PHE A 36 -0.60 0.06 2.41
C PHE A 36 0.73 0.76 2.61
N VAL A 37 1.44 0.93 1.51
CA VAL A 37 2.72 1.61 1.44
C VAL A 37 2.47 3.04 0.98
N ALA A 38 2.87 4.03 1.78
CA ALA A 38 2.75 5.44 1.43
C ALA A 38 3.84 6.28 2.10
N GLY A 39 4.81 6.75 1.31
CA GLY A 39 5.79 7.76 1.75
C GLY A 39 7.15 7.63 1.05
N PRO A 40 8.18 8.33 1.56
CA PRO A 40 8.07 9.55 2.36
C PRO A 40 7.68 10.76 1.49
N LEU A 41 7.10 11.79 2.12
CA LEU A 41 7.02 13.11 1.51
C LEU A 41 8.40 13.77 1.51
N HIS A 42 8.70 14.52 0.45
CA HIS A 42 9.95 15.24 0.23
C HIS A 42 11.21 14.36 0.19
N ALA A 43 11.07 13.07 -0.11
CA ALA A 43 12.19 12.16 -0.36
C ALA A 43 12.30 11.81 -1.86
N GLY A 44 13.49 11.37 -2.29
CA GLY A 44 13.68 10.90 -3.65
C GLY A 44 12.90 9.62 -3.91
N THR A 45 12.25 9.43 -5.05
CA THR A 45 11.40 8.24 -5.31
C THR A 45 12.22 7.07 -5.84
N PHE A 46 11.99 5.87 -5.31
CA PHE A 46 12.63 4.62 -5.74
C PHE A 46 11.59 3.57 -6.15
N GLY A 47 12.02 2.55 -6.88
CA GLY A 47 11.16 1.41 -7.22
C GLY A 47 11.10 0.35 -6.12
N PRO A 48 10.03 -0.46 -6.05
CA PRO A 48 10.04 -1.63 -5.20
C PRO A 48 11.08 -2.64 -5.70
N ASN A 49 11.64 -3.40 -4.78
CA ASN A 49 12.32 -4.64 -5.12
C ASN A 49 11.29 -5.70 -5.57
N ALA A 50 11.77 -6.74 -6.26
CA ALA A 50 10.92 -7.88 -6.57
C ALA A 50 10.35 -8.49 -5.28
N LEU A 51 9.04 -8.62 -5.20
CA LEU A 51 8.37 -9.24 -4.07
C LEU A 51 8.60 -10.76 -4.09
N ASP A 52 8.93 -11.32 -2.94
CA ASP A 52 9.08 -12.76 -2.79
C ASP A 52 7.74 -13.43 -2.42
N ARG A 53 7.66 -14.75 -2.60
CA ARG A 53 6.41 -15.50 -2.44
C ARG A 53 6.09 -15.92 -1.00
N THR A 54 6.88 -15.53 0.00
CA THR A 54 6.73 -15.98 1.40
C THR A 54 5.31 -15.80 1.90
N PHE A 55 4.70 -14.62 1.67
CA PHE A 55 3.34 -14.29 2.10
C PHE A 55 2.31 -14.21 0.95
N GLY A 56 2.65 -14.69 -0.24
CA GLY A 56 1.73 -14.72 -1.38
C GLY A 56 1.20 -13.34 -1.82
N PRO A 57 2.09 -12.35 -2.04
CA PRO A 57 1.69 -10.99 -2.41
C PRO A 57 0.89 -10.96 -3.72
N ASP A 58 -0.07 -10.06 -3.77
CA ASP A 58 -0.79 -9.62 -4.94
C ASP A 58 -0.74 -8.09 -4.98
N VAL A 59 -0.02 -7.54 -5.95
CA VAL A 59 0.18 -6.09 -6.10
C VAL A 59 -1.07 -5.50 -6.73
N ARG A 60 -1.91 -4.86 -5.92
CA ARG A 60 -3.17 -4.27 -6.35
C ARG A 60 -3.02 -2.87 -6.91
N PHE A 61 -1.97 -2.18 -6.49
CA PHE A 61 -1.66 -0.84 -6.95
C PHE A 61 -0.18 -0.52 -6.76
N LEU A 62 0.40 0.19 -7.71
CA LEU A 62 1.75 0.75 -7.64
C LEU A 62 1.72 2.16 -8.25
N ALA A 63 2.12 3.17 -7.48
CA ALA A 63 1.99 4.58 -7.86
C ALA A 63 3.13 5.12 -8.74
N ILE A 64 3.99 4.23 -9.26
CA ILE A 64 5.13 4.59 -10.09
C ILE A 64 5.15 3.74 -11.37
N PRO A 65 5.65 4.28 -12.49
CA PRO A 65 5.69 3.54 -13.74
C PRO A 65 6.74 2.40 -13.70
N PRO A 66 6.49 1.29 -14.42
CA PRO A 66 7.48 0.22 -14.59
C PRO A 66 8.79 0.75 -15.21
N GLY A 67 9.93 0.26 -14.74
CA GLY A 67 11.24 0.63 -15.28
C GLY A 67 11.69 2.07 -14.97
N MET A 68 11.00 2.78 -14.06
CA MET A 68 11.43 4.12 -13.64
C MET A 68 12.86 4.07 -13.09
N LYS A 69 13.75 4.96 -13.58
CA LYS A 69 15.07 5.12 -12.95
C LYS A 69 14.91 5.45 -11.46
N PRO A 70 15.73 4.87 -10.57
CA PRO A 70 15.67 5.13 -9.14
C PRO A 70 16.08 6.57 -8.81
N ASN A 71 15.84 6.97 -7.56
CA ASN A 71 16.22 8.27 -6.99
C ASN A 71 15.69 9.48 -7.76
N ARG A 72 14.39 9.47 -8.11
CA ARG A 72 13.76 10.63 -8.76
C ARG A 72 13.59 11.78 -7.76
N PRO A 73 13.87 13.03 -8.15
CA PRO A 73 13.70 14.16 -7.24
C PRO A 73 12.20 14.38 -6.92
N PRO A 74 11.86 14.95 -5.76
CA PRO A 74 10.47 15.30 -5.41
C PRO A 74 9.77 16.19 -6.45
N SER A 75 10.52 16.95 -7.25
CA SER A 75 10.01 17.78 -8.34
C SER A 75 9.26 16.97 -9.41
N ASP A 76 9.61 15.68 -9.59
CA ASP A 76 8.98 14.79 -10.58
C ASP A 76 7.55 14.38 -10.19
N GLY A 77 7.07 14.74 -8.98
CA GLY A 77 5.65 14.61 -8.62
C GLY A 77 5.25 13.29 -7.99
N PHE A 78 6.15 12.31 -7.89
CA PHE A 78 5.91 11.02 -7.23
C PHE A 78 6.01 11.13 -5.71
N GLN A 79 5.09 11.89 -5.12
CA GLN A 79 5.03 12.18 -3.69
C GLN A 79 3.65 11.80 -3.18
N PHE A 80 3.61 10.95 -2.16
CA PHE A 80 2.39 10.23 -1.77
C PHE A 80 2.16 10.28 -0.27
N PHE A 81 0.90 10.16 0.13
CA PHE A 81 0.50 9.97 1.52
C PHE A 81 -0.72 9.06 1.62
N GLY A 82 -0.80 8.34 2.73
CA GLY A 82 -1.92 7.45 3.04
C GLY A 82 -2.99 8.15 3.87
N LEU A 83 -4.25 7.78 3.66
CA LEU A 83 -5.37 8.20 4.50
C LEU A 83 -6.22 6.97 4.87
N GLY A 84 -6.38 6.72 6.15
CA GLY A 84 -7.32 5.75 6.69
C GLY A 84 -8.49 6.45 7.36
N ARG A 85 -9.73 6.10 7.00
CA ARG A 85 -10.94 6.64 7.62
C ARG A 85 -11.85 5.50 8.06
N ILE A 86 -12.16 5.46 9.36
CA ILE A 86 -13.14 4.51 9.91
C ILE A 86 -14.50 5.20 10.00
N ASP A 87 -15.52 4.59 9.42
CA ASP A 87 -16.89 5.06 9.56
C ASP A 87 -17.46 4.66 10.93
N HIS A 88 -18.00 5.62 11.69
CA HIS A 88 -18.51 5.35 13.05
C HIS A 88 -19.76 4.46 13.08
N ARG A 89 -20.55 4.39 12.01
CA ARG A 89 -21.79 3.60 11.96
C ARG A 89 -21.53 2.20 11.45
N THR A 90 -20.87 2.10 10.29
CA THR A 90 -20.62 0.81 9.65
C THR A 90 -19.35 0.14 10.17
N ARG A 91 -18.47 0.89 10.84
CA ARG A 91 -17.13 0.48 11.28
C ARG A 91 -16.20 0.08 10.13
N ALA A 92 -16.62 0.32 8.88
CA ALA A 92 -15.79 0.07 7.71
C ALA A 92 -14.60 1.03 7.68
N LEU A 93 -13.43 0.52 7.29
CA LEU A 93 -12.24 1.30 7.06
C LEU A 93 -12.07 1.56 5.57
N THR A 94 -12.11 2.83 5.16
CA THR A 94 -11.68 3.25 3.83
C THR A 94 -10.18 3.56 3.88
N MET A 95 -9.39 2.86 3.08
CA MET A 95 -7.96 3.12 2.88
C MET A 95 -7.73 3.80 1.54
N GLN A 96 -6.97 4.89 1.54
CA GLN A 96 -6.63 5.66 0.35
C GLN A 96 -5.13 5.94 0.26
N ILE A 97 -4.64 5.98 -0.98
CA ILE A 97 -3.32 6.53 -1.32
C ILE A 97 -3.56 7.75 -2.20
N ARG A 98 -2.97 8.89 -1.81
CA ARG A 98 -3.13 10.17 -2.50
C ARG A 98 -1.78 10.73 -2.94
N ASN A 99 -1.79 11.60 -3.95
CA ASN A 99 -0.62 12.35 -4.38
C ASN A 99 -0.57 13.74 -3.73
N ARG A 100 0.54 14.47 -3.90
CA ARG A 100 0.72 15.85 -3.38
C ARG A 100 -0.33 16.86 -3.85
N ASN A 101 -1.02 16.62 -4.98
CA ASN A 101 -2.08 17.49 -5.48
C ASN A 101 -3.42 17.23 -4.76
N GLY A 102 -3.49 16.16 -3.96
CA GLY A 102 -4.72 15.69 -3.33
C GLY A 102 -5.52 14.72 -4.21
N ASP A 103 -5.01 14.27 -5.35
CA ASP A 103 -5.73 13.27 -6.13
C ASP A 103 -5.70 11.92 -5.39
N THR A 104 -6.84 11.24 -5.34
CA THR A 104 -6.90 9.86 -4.84
C THR A 104 -6.48 8.91 -5.97
N LEU A 105 -5.35 8.25 -5.79
CA LEU A 105 -4.78 7.31 -6.77
C LEU A 105 -5.31 5.88 -6.57
N PHE A 106 -5.58 5.52 -5.31
CA PHE A 106 -6.14 4.23 -4.94
C PHE A 106 -7.09 4.42 -3.76
N SER A 107 -8.19 3.67 -3.75
CA SER A 107 -9.17 3.65 -2.66
C SER A 107 -9.77 2.25 -2.55
N ILE A 108 -9.89 1.75 -1.32
CA ILE A 108 -10.60 0.51 -1.02
C ILE A 108 -11.38 0.64 0.28
N ASP A 109 -12.61 0.15 0.28
CA ASP A 109 -13.39 -0.03 1.50
C ASP A 109 -13.20 -1.44 2.05
N LEU A 110 -12.89 -1.51 3.34
CA LEU A 110 -12.73 -2.73 4.12
C LEU A 110 -13.89 -2.78 5.12
N PRO A 111 -14.98 -3.52 4.84
CA PRO A 111 -16.13 -3.63 5.74
C PRO A 111 -15.73 -4.17 7.11
N ALA A 112 -16.45 -3.78 8.15
CA ALA A 112 -16.38 -4.48 9.42
C ALA A 112 -17.02 -5.88 9.27
N GLU A 113 -16.35 -6.90 9.79
CA GLU A 113 -16.84 -8.28 9.85
C GLU A 113 -17.87 -8.45 10.98
#